data_AF-Q5SFM7-F1
#
_entry.id   AF-Q5SFM7-F1
#
_cell.length_a   1.000
_cell.length_b   1.000
_cell.length_c   1.000
_cell.angle_alpha   90.00
_cell.angle_beta   90.00
_cell.angle_gamma   90.00
#
_symmetry.space_group_name_H-M   'P 1'
#
loop_
_entity.id
_entity.type
_entity.pdbx_description
1 polymer ?
#
loop_
_entity_poly.entity_id
_entity_poly.type
_entity_poly.pdbx_seq_one_letter_code
_entity_poly.pdbx_strand_id
1 'polypeptide(L)' 'LLQKHEIIQIKNKIKTEKLSVIPLKVYFNKNLVKLEIALAKGKKQHDKRNALKDFDAKLRIQKTLKNFNQKQ' A
#
# COMPACT_ATOMS: atom_id res chain seq x y z
N LEU A 1 8.28 20.91 6.91
CA LEU A 1 7.06 20.78 7.75
C LEU A 1 5.85 21.09 6.89
N LEU A 2 4.71 20.45 7.17
CA LEU A 2 3.44 20.77 6.53
C LEU A 2 2.91 22.12 7.03
N GLN A 3 2.18 22.83 6.18
CA GLN A 3 1.51 24.06 6.59
C GLN A 3 0.22 23.75 7.36
N LYS A 4 -0.21 24.68 8.22
CA LYS A 4 -1.42 24.52 9.07
C LYS A 4 -2.68 24.21 8.25
N HIS A 5 -2.80 24.81 7.06
CA HIS A 5 -3.94 24.59 6.17
C HIS A 5 -3.98 23.15 5.62
N GLU A 6 -2.83 22.56 5.30
CA GLU A 6 -2.74 21.18 4.81
C GLU A 6 -3.15 20.18 5.89
N ILE A 7 -2.71 20.42 7.12
CA ILE A 7 -3.06 19.57 8.28
C ILE A 7 -4.57 19.55 8.49
N ILE A 8 -5.24 20.70 8.40
CA ILE A 8 -6.69 20.81 8.57
C ILE A 8 -7.42 20.07 7.42
N GLN A 9 -6.99 20.27 6.17
CA GLN A 9 -7.57 19.58 5.03
C GLN A 9 -7.44 18.05 5.15
N ILE A 10 -6.25 17.56 5.51
CA ILE A 10 -5.97 16.13 5.72
C ILE A 10 -6.84 15.59 6.86
N LYS A 11 -6.92 16.30 7.99
CA LYS A 11 -7.73 15.89 9.16
C LYS A 11 -9.21 15.81 8.81
N ASN A 12 -9.72 16.73 8.00
CA ASN A 12 -11.11 16.70 7.53
C ASN A 12 -11.36 15.51 6.60
N LYS A 13 -10.47 15.26 5.61
CA LYS A 13 -10.58 14.10 4.72
C LYS A 13 -10.56 12.76 5.46
N ILE A 14 -9.69 12.62 6.47
CA ILE A 14 -9.61 11.42 7.32
C ILE A 14 -10.94 11.17 8.03
N LYS A 15 -11.54 12.22 8.61
CA LYS A 15 -12.81 12.12 9.35
C LYS A 15 -14.00 11.78 8.44
N THR A 16 -14.11 12.44 7.29
CA THR A 16 -15.26 12.28 6.39
C THR A 16 -15.26 10.93 5.67
N GLU A 17 -14.11 10.50 5.15
CA GLU A 17 -14.04 9.38 4.21
C GLU A 17 -13.47 8.09 4.83
N LYS A 18 -13.19 8.08 6.15
CA LYS A 18 -12.51 6.98 6.87
C LYS A 18 -11.23 6.53 6.15
N LEU A 19 -10.42 7.50 5.73
CA LEU A 19 -9.13 7.28 5.10
C LEU A 19 -8.03 7.14 6.16
N SER A 20 -6.97 6.42 5.82
CA SER A 20 -5.77 6.25 6.64
C SER A 20 -4.58 6.94 5.98
N VAL A 21 -3.74 7.59 6.79
CA VAL A 21 -2.48 8.19 6.35
C VAL A 21 -1.42 7.10 6.30
N ILE A 22 -0.74 6.96 5.17
CA ILE A 22 0.31 5.97 4.95
C ILE A 22 1.57 6.67 4.44
N PRO A 23 2.76 6.37 5.00
CA PRO A 23 4.02 6.83 4.44
C PRO A 23 4.29 6.12 3.10
N LEU A 24 4.61 6.88 2.06
CA LEU A 24 5.05 6.35 0.77
C LEU A 24 6.57 6.23 0.70
N LYS A 25 7.26 7.33 1.02
CA LYS A 25 8.71 7.43 0.87
C LYS A 25 9.30 8.35 1.94
N VAL A 26 10.52 8.04 2.32
CA VAL A 26 11.35 8.89 3.17
C VAL A 26 12.51 9.36 2.31
N TYR A 27 12.75 10.67 2.27
CA TYR A 27 13.81 11.26 1.45
C TYR A 27 14.54 12.35 2.22
N PHE A 28 15.83 12.50 1.94
CA PHE A 28 16.65 13.54 2.52
C PHE A 28 16.60 14.78 1.63
N ASN A 29 16.36 15.94 2.23
CA ASN A 29 16.45 17.22 1.54
C ASN A 29 17.36 18.13 2.36
N LYS A 30 18.57 18.36 1.82
CA LYS A 30 19.69 18.98 2.53
C LYS A 30 19.98 18.19 3.82
N ASN A 31 19.80 18.80 4.99
CA ASN A 31 20.07 18.19 6.29
C ASN A 31 18.80 17.73 7.02
N LEU A 32 17.65 17.69 6.32
CA LEU A 32 16.37 17.32 6.90
C LEU A 32 15.79 16.08 6.23
N VAL A 33 15.23 15.18 7.05
CA VAL A 33 14.45 14.05 6.57
C VAL A 33 13.02 14.52 6.31
N LYS A 34 12.55 14.29 5.09
CA LYS A 34 11.17 14.55 4.67
C LYS A 34 10.48 13.22 4.38
N LEU A 35 9.18 13.21 4.63
CA LEU A 35 8.34 12.04 4.47
C LEU A 35 7.19 12.41 3.55
N GLU A 36 7.03 11.61 2.49
CA GLU A 36 5.91 11.69 1.57
C GLU A 36 4.76 10.84 2.12
N ILE A 37 3.59 11.44 2.30
CA ILE A 37 2.40 10.79 2.85
C ILE A 37 1.30 10.70 1.78
N ALA A 38 0.54 9.62 1.81
CA ALA A 38 -0.69 9.45 1.04
C ALA A 38 -1.87 9.16 1.95
N LEU A 39 -3.06 9.51 1.47
CA LEU A 39 -4.33 9.09 2.06
C LEU A 39 -4.86 7.91 1.27
N ALA A 40 -5.09 6.78 1.92
CA ALA A 40 -5.66 5.61 1.28
C ALA A 40 -6.87 5.08 2.05
N LYS A 41 -7.76 4.40 1.34
CA LYS A 41 -8.87 3.66 1.92
C LYS A 41 -8.49 2.19 2.03
N GLY A 42 -8.80 1.57 3.17
CA GLY A 42 -8.64 0.12 3.32
C GLY A 42 -9.46 -0.63 2.26
N LYS A 43 -8.88 -1.70 1.68
CA LYS A 43 -9.61 -2.59 0.74
C LYS A 43 -10.82 -3.22 1.43
N LYS A 44 -11.95 -3.29 0.71
CA LYS A 44 -13.15 -4.01 1.18
C LYS A 44 -12.81 -5.50 1.38
N GLN A 45 -13.45 -6.12 2.38
CA GLN A 45 -13.29 -7.55 2.69
C GLN A 45 -13.48 -8.46 1.47
N HIS A 46 -14.41 -8.09 0.57
CA HIS A 46 -14.66 -8.81 -0.67
C HIS A 46 -13.44 -8.81 -1.61
N ASP A 47 -12.82 -7.65 -1.82
CA ASP A 47 -11.66 -7.49 -2.70
C ASP A 47 -10.41 -8.21 -2.16
N LYS A 48 -10.32 -8.36 -0.83
CA LYS A 48 -9.26 -9.15 -0.19
C LYS A 48 -9.36 -10.63 -0.58
N ARG A 49 -10.56 -11.20 -0.65
CA ARG A 49 -10.74 -12.63 -1.00
C ARG A 49 -10.32 -12.91 -2.43
N ASN A 50 -10.75 -12.09 -3.40
CA ASN A 50 -10.34 -12.24 -4.80
C ASN A 50 -8.82 -12.08 -4.95
N ALA A 51 -8.23 -11.07 -4.29
CA ALA A 51 -6.78 -10.89 -4.33
C ALA A 51 -6.00 -12.06 -3.73
N LEU A 52 -6.49 -12.67 -2.64
CA LEU A 52 -5.87 -13.87 -2.05
C LEU A 52 -5.95 -15.07 -3.00
N LYS A 53 -7.10 -15.28 -3.65
CA LYS A 53 -7.27 -16.37 -4.62
C LYS A 53 -6.31 -16.22 -5.80
N ASP A 54 -6.21 -15.02 -6.38
CA ASP A 54 -5.30 -14.76 -7.49
C ASP A 54 -3.83 -14.94 -7.10
N PHE A 55 -3.47 -14.53 -5.88
CA PHE A 55 -2.12 -14.72 -5.37
C PHE A 55 -1.79 -16.20 -5.16
N ASP A 56 -2.68 -16.97 -4.54
CA ASP A 56 -2.49 -18.40 -4.31
C ASP A 56 -2.43 -19.20 -5.64
N ALA A 57 -3.26 -18.82 -6.62
CA ALA A 57 -3.21 -19.39 -7.96
C ALA A 57 -1.85 -19.14 -8.65
N LYS A 58 -1.35 -17.90 -8.61
CA LYS A 58 -0.02 -17.55 -9.16
C LYS A 58 1.09 -18.33 -8.46
N LEU A 59 1.02 -18.46 -7.14
CA LEU A 59 2.02 -19.16 -6.34
C LEU A 59 2.04 -20.66 -6.68
N ARG A 60 0.88 -21.30 -6.85
CA ARG A 60 0.78 -22.70 -7.29
C ARG A 60 1.42 -22.88 -8.66
N ILE A 61 1.08 -22.04 -9.64
CA ILE A 61 1.62 -22.10 -11.01
C ILE A 61 3.15 -21.96 -11.00
N GLN A 62 3.70 -21.01 -10.24
CA GLN A 62 5.16 -20.85 -10.13
C GLN A 62 5.84 -22.08 -9.50
N LYS A 63 5.22 -22.69 -8.48
CA LYS A 63 5.75 -23.90 -7.85
C LYS A 63 5.75 -25.09 -8.79
N THR A 64 4.67 -25.32 -9.56
CA THR A 64 4.64 -26.40 -10.55
C THR A 64 5.71 -26.19 -11.61
N LEU A 65 5.81 -24.98 -12.19
CA LEU A 65 6.82 -24.67 -13.21
C LEU A 65 8.26 -24.92 -12.71
N LYS A 66 8.57 -24.53 -11.47
CA LYS A 66 9.89 -24.82 -10.87
C LYS A 66 10.15 -26.32 -10.70
N ASN A 67 9.15 -27.08 -10.27
CA ASN A 67 9.29 -28.53 -10.08
C ASN A 67 9.48 -29.28 -11.41
N PHE A 68 8.87 -28.81 -12.50
CA PHE A 68 9.07 -29.39 -13.82
C PHE A 68 10.50 -29.15 -14.35
N ASN A 69 11.05 -27.96 -14.14
CA ASN A 69 12.42 -27.62 -14.58
C ASN A 69 13.54 -28.30 -13.77
N GLN A 70 13.24 -28.81 -12.57
CA GLN A 70 14.22 -29.56 -11.75
C GLN A 70 14.24 -31.08 -12.06
N LYS A 71 13.26 -31.58 -12.82
CA LYS A 71 13.15 -33.01 -13.18
C LYS A 71 13.62 -33.32 -14.60
N GLN A 72 13.97 -32.31 -15.39
CA GLN A 72 14.79 -32.46 -16.61
C GLN A 72 16.25 -32.26 -16.25
#